data_AF-A0A934F9E3-F1
#
_entry.id   AF-A0A934F9E3-F1
#
_cell.length_a   1.000
_cell.length_b   1.000
_cell.length_c   1.000
_cell.angle_alpha   90.00
_cell.angle_beta   90.00
_cell.angle_gamma   90.00
#
_symmetry.space_group_name_H-M   'P 1'
#
loop_
_entity.id
_entity.type
_entity.pdbx_description
1 polymer ?
#
loop_
_entity_poly.entity_id
_entity_poly.type
_entity_poly.pdbx_seq_one_letter_code
_entity_poly.pdbx_strand_id
1 'polypeptide(L)'
;MIFAGKRVWQFFLLGNVSLAPGLWLKNIFVPMFGQADWQGRLMSFFMRLMNVIVRGALLMIWLTVVAAIFLVWPIVPLVVVYFLRRSLM
;
A
#
# COMPACT_ATOMS: atom_id res chain seq x y z
N MET A 1 0.12 3.05 -23.75
CA MET A 1 -0.67 3.27 -22.51
C MET A 1 -1.09 1.97 -21.80
N ILE A 2 -1.53 0.92 -22.51
CA ILE A 2 -2.08 -0.32 -21.92
C ILE A 2 -1.09 -1.09 -21.00
N PHE A 3 0.22 -1.09 -21.31
CA PHE A 3 1.22 -1.81 -20.50
C PHE A 3 1.56 -1.13 -19.16
N ALA A 4 1.47 0.19 -19.06
CA ALA A 4 1.77 0.92 -17.83
C ALA A 4 0.64 0.74 -16.80
N GLY A 5 -0.61 0.77 -17.24
CA GLY A 5 -1.77 0.51 -16.38
C GLY A 5 -1.74 -0.89 -15.74
N LYS A 6 -1.32 -1.91 -16.50
CA LYS A 6 -1.16 -3.28 -15.96
C LYS A 6 -0.08 -3.36 -14.88
N ARG A 7 1.04 -2.63 -15.01
CA ARG A 7 2.10 -2.63 -13.99
C ARG A 7 1.69 -1.89 -12.72
N VAL A 8 0.98 -0.77 -12.85
CA VAL A 8 0.43 -0.03 -11.69
C VAL A 8 -0.58 -0.88 -10.92
N TRP A 9 -1.44 -1.62 -11.65
CA TRP A 9 -2.38 -2.56 -11.04
C TRP A 9 -1.67 -3.70 -10.28
N GLN A 10 -0.55 -4.21 -10.82
CA GLN A 10 0.27 -5.21 -10.13
C GLN A 10 0.93 -4.67 -8.86
N PHE A 11 1.44 -3.43 -8.86
CA PHE A 11 1.99 -2.80 -7.65
C PHE A 11 0.93 -2.58 -6.56
N PHE A 12 -0.29 -2.23 -6.96
CA PHE A 12 -1.42 -2.09 -6.04
C PHE A 12 -1.84 -3.44 -5.44
N LEU A 13 -1.94 -4.48 -6.27
CA LEU A 13 -2.25 -5.85 -5.82
C LEU A 13 -1.15 -6.43 -4.92
N LEU A 14 0.13 -6.20 -5.23
CA LEU A 14 1.27 -6.64 -4.41
C LEU A 14 1.30 -5.94 -3.03
N GLY A 15 0.98 -4.64 -2.98
CA GLY A 15 0.82 -3.93 -1.71
C GLY A 15 -0.32 -4.49 -0.86
N ASN A 16 -1.46 -4.81 -1.48
CA ASN A 16 -2.61 -5.34 -0.77
C ASN A 16 -2.37 -6.77 -0.22
N VAL A 17 -1.67 -7.61 -0.98
CA VAL A 17 -1.30 -8.99 -0.56
C VAL A 17 -0.23 -8.99 0.53
N SER A 18 0.75 -8.09 0.48
CA SER A 18 1.84 -8.02 1.47
C SER A 18 1.44 -7.38 2.80
N LEU A 19 0.48 -6.47 2.78
CA LEU A 19 0.10 -5.69 3.97
C LEU A 19 -1.21 -6.18 4.61
N ALA A 20 -2.09 -6.85 3.86
CA ALA A 20 -3.28 -7.62 4.30
C ALA A 20 -3.92 -7.20 5.64
N PRO A 21 -4.31 -5.93 5.83
CA PRO A 21 -4.77 -5.41 7.12
C PRO A 21 -6.08 -6.09 7.58
N GLY A 22 -6.94 -6.48 6.63
CA GLY A 22 -8.19 -7.19 6.92
C GLY A 22 -7.99 -8.62 7.44
N LEU A 23 -6.91 -9.31 7.05
CA LEU A 23 -6.63 -10.68 7.50
C LEU A 23 -6.20 -10.71 8.98
N TRP A 24 -5.47 -9.67 9.39
CA TRP A 24 -5.06 -9.50 10.78
C TRP A 24 -6.22 -9.08 11.66
N LEU A 25 -7.13 -8.22 11.16
CA LEU A 25 -8.35 -7.82 11.87
C LEU A 25 -9.20 -9.04 12.27
N LYS A 26 -9.27 -10.06 11.39
CA LYS A 26 -9.96 -11.33 11.65
C LYS A 26 -9.27 -12.22 12.69
N ASN A 27 -7.95 -12.06 12.91
CA ASN A 27 -7.13 -12.87 13.84
C ASN A 27 -6.65 -12.08 15.08
N ILE A 28 -7.28 -10.95 15.38
CA ILE A 28 -6.93 -10.11 16.54
C ILE A 28 -7.13 -10.85 17.87
N PHE A 29 -8.08 -11.79 17.94
CA PHE A 29 -8.42 -12.49 19.18
C PHE A 29 -7.59 -13.75 19.46
N VAL A 30 -6.60 -14.10 18.62
CA VAL A 30 -5.75 -15.26 18.87
C VAL A 30 -4.61 -14.86 19.83
N PRO A 31 -4.56 -15.42 21.05
CA PRO A 31 -3.53 -15.09 22.03
C PRO A 31 -2.14 -15.52 21.54
N MET A 32 -1.13 -14.70 21.80
CA MET A 32 0.24 -14.89 21.29
C MET A 32 1.17 -15.53 22.34
N PHE A 33 0.80 -15.44 23.63
CA PHE A 33 1.47 -16.10 24.74
C PHE A 33 0.54 -17.15 25.33
N GLY A 34 1.04 -18.36 25.56
CA GLY A 34 0.27 -19.50 26.11
C GLY A 34 -0.10 -19.38 27.58
N GLN A 35 0.08 -18.21 28.20
CA GLN A 35 -0.38 -17.90 29.55
C GLN A 35 -1.77 -17.26 29.50
N ALA A 36 -2.70 -17.85 30.26
CA ALA A 36 -4.10 -17.46 30.30
C ALA A 36 -4.39 -16.25 31.21
N ASP A 37 -3.38 -15.44 31.52
CA ASP A 37 -3.58 -14.23 32.31
C ASP A 37 -4.33 -13.17 31.50
N TRP A 38 -5.37 -12.58 32.10
CA TRP A 38 -6.21 -11.56 31.47
C TRP A 38 -5.38 -10.35 31.00
N GLN A 39 -4.34 -9.98 31.76
CA GLN A 39 -3.37 -8.95 31.37
C GLN A 39 -2.56 -9.35 30.13
N GLY A 40 -2.14 -10.61 30.00
CA GLY A 40 -1.38 -11.11 28.84
C GLY A 40 -2.21 -11.14 27.55
N ARG A 41 -3.51 -11.45 27.65
CA ARG A 41 -4.45 -11.37 26.52
C ARG A 41 -4.66 -9.95 26.04
N LEU A 42 -4.86 -9.00 26.95
CA LEU A 42 -5.09 -7.59 26.60
C LEU A 42 -3.86 -6.96 25.95
N MET A 43 -2.66 -7.28 26.46
CA MET A 43 -1.41 -6.81 25.87
C MET A 43 -1.17 -7.40 24.47
N SER A 44 -1.46 -8.70 24.28
CA SER A 44 -1.36 -9.36 22.97
C SER A 44 -2.32 -8.75 21.93
N PHE A 45 -3.53 -8.40 22.35
CA PHE A 45 -4.51 -7.69 21.53
C PHE A 45 -3.98 -6.31 21.12
N PHE A 46 -3.49 -5.52 22.07
CA PHE A 46 -2.97 -4.17 21.80
C PHE A 46 -1.77 -4.17 20.87
N MET A 47 -0.82 -5.10 21.05
CA MET A 47 0.34 -5.22 20.17
C MET A 47 -0.07 -5.57 18.74
N ARG A 48 -1.02 -6.50 18.56
CA ARG A 48 -1.56 -6.84 17.23
C ARG A 48 -2.36 -5.69 16.62
N LEU A 49 -3.14 -4.96 17.42
CA LEU A 49 -3.89 -3.78 16.98
C LEU A 49 -2.94 -2.68 16.48
N MET A 50 -1.92 -2.34 17.26
CA MET A 50 -0.90 -1.37 16.86
C MET A 50 -0.19 -1.78 15.57
N ASN A 51 0.19 -3.06 15.45
CA ASN A 51 0.88 -3.54 14.25
C ASN A 51 -0.01 -3.44 13.00
N VAL A 52 -1.32 -3.67 13.14
CA VAL A 52 -2.30 -3.47 12.06
C VAL A 52 -2.46 -1.99 11.70
N ILE A 53 -2.52 -1.10 12.69
CA ILE A 53 -2.64 0.35 12.45
C ILE A 53 -1.39 0.88 11.73
N VAL A 54 -0.19 0.52 12.21
CA VAL A 54 1.08 0.96 11.60
C VAL A 54 1.23 0.42 10.19
N ARG A 55 0.96 -0.87 9.96
CA ARG A 55 1.00 -1.47 8.61
C ARG A 55 -0.08 -0.89 7.69
N GLY A 56 -1.26 -0.58 8.23
CA GLY A 56 -2.34 0.11 7.50
C GLY A 56 -1.94 1.53 7.08
N ALA A 57 -1.29 2.29 7.96
CA ALA A 57 -0.78 3.62 7.65
C ALA A 57 0.33 3.58 6.59
N LEU A 58 1.26 2.62 6.68
CA LEU A 58 2.28 2.37 5.65
C LEU A 58 1.66 2.05 4.28
N LEU A 59 0.59 1.25 4.25
CA LEU A 59 -0.16 0.94 3.02
C LEU A 59 -0.77 2.21 2.42
N MET A 60 -1.39 3.07 3.24
CA MET A 60 -1.93 4.35 2.77
C MET A 60 -0.85 5.26 2.17
N ILE A 61 0.31 5.39 2.83
CA ILE A 61 1.44 6.17 2.30
C ILE A 61 1.92 5.59 0.96
N TRP A 62 2.05 4.26 0.87
CA TRP A 62 2.42 3.59 -0.37
C TRP A 62 1.42 3.85 -1.51
N LEU A 63 0.13 3.83 -1.18
CA LEU A 63 -0.96 4.17 -2.10
C LEU A 63 -0.79 5.57 -2.67
N THR A 64 -0.51 6.55 -1.81
CA THR A 64 -0.31 7.95 -2.17
C THR A 64 0.89 8.11 -3.11
N VAL A 65 2.00 7.42 -2.84
CA VAL A 65 3.19 7.44 -3.70
C VAL A 65 2.89 6.86 -5.09
N VAL A 66 2.21 5.71 -5.15
CA VAL A 66 1.82 5.08 -6.42
C VAL A 66 0.87 5.98 -7.21
N ALA A 67 -0.10 6.63 -6.54
CA ALA A 67 -1.01 7.58 -7.16
C ALA A 67 -0.28 8.82 -7.71
N ALA A 68 0.70 9.35 -6.97
CA ALA A 68 1.51 10.48 -7.42
C ALA A 68 2.33 10.12 -8.67
N ILE A 69 2.98 8.94 -8.69
CA ILE A 69 3.70 8.44 -9.87
C ILE A 69 2.75 8.29 -11.06
N PHE A 70 1.54 7.79 -10.85
CA PHE A 70 0.53 7.66 -11.90
C PHE A 70 0.10 9.01 -12.49
N LEU A 71 0.02 10.08 -11.68
CA LEU A 71 -0.29 11.44 -12.14
C LEU A 71 0.86 12.09 -12.90
N VAL A 72 2.11 11.82 -12.51
CA VAL A 72 3.30 12.38 -13.19
C VAL A 72 3.58 11.64 -14.50
N TRP A 73 3.27 10.36 -14.59
CA TRP A 73 3.51 9.54 -15.78
C TRP A 73 2.95 10.11 -17.10
N PRO A 74 1.72 10.63 -17.20
CA PRO A 74 1.19 11.23 -18.43
C PRO A 74 1.83 12.58 -18.81
N ILE A 75 2.55 13.24 -17.89
CA ILE A 75 3.27 14.48 -18.20
C ILE A 75 4.45 14.19 -19.14
N VAL A 76 5.13 13.07 -18.95
CA VAL A 76 6.28 12.65 -19.78
C VAL A 76 5.95 12.61 -21.28
N PRO A 77 4.90 11.90 -21.76
CA PRO A 77 4.57 11.90 -23.19
C PRO A 77 4.12 13.27 -23.69
N LEU A 78 3.46 14.09 -22.87
CA LEU A 78 3.07 15.46 -23.24
C LEU A 78 4.31 16.33 -23.51
N VAL A 79 5.32 16.25 -22.64
CA VAL A 79 6.59 16.97 -22.81
C VAL A 79 7.33 16.50 -24.06
N VAL A 80 7.38 15.20 -24.30
CA VAL A 80 8.04 14.64 -25.51
C VAL A 80 7.35 15.14 -26.78
N VAL A 81 6.01 15.15 -26.84
CA VAL A 81 5.27 15.66 -28.00
C VAL A 81 5.50 17.17 -28.19
N TYR A 82 5.54 17.94 -27.10
CA TYR A 82 5.82 19.37 -27.15
C TYR A 82 7.22 19.66 -27.72
N PHE A 83 8.25 19.00 -27.21
CA PHE A 83 9.63 19.15 -27.70
C PHE A 83 9.77 18.69 -29.15
N LEU A 84 9.12 17.58 -29.53
CA LEU A 84 9.16 17.07 -30.90
C LEU A 84 8.55 18.06 -31.91
N ARG A 85 7.40 18.65 -31.58
CA ARG A 85 6.79 19.71 -32.41
C ARG A 85 7.74 20.90 -32.53
N ARG A 86 8.36 21.33 -31.42
CA ARG A 86 9.27 22.47 -31.38
C ARG A 86 10.55 22.25 -32.20
N SER A 87 11.04 21.02 -32.34
CA SER A 87 12.21 20.70 -33.17
C SER A 87 11.92 20.60 -34.67
N LEU A 88 10.65 20.43 -35.05
CA LEU A 88 10.24 20.20 -36.45
C LEU A 88 9.83 21.48 -37.18
N MET A 89 9.55 22.56 -36.45
CA MET A 89 9.27 23.92 -36.93
C MET A 89 10.49 24.81 -36.71
#